data_AF-A0A3S0VR75-F1
#
_entry.id   AF-A0A3S0VR75-F1
#
_cell.length_a   1.000
_cell.length_b   1.000
_cell.length_c   1.000
_cell.angle_alpha   90.00
_cell.angle_beta   90.00
_cell.angle_gamma   90.00
#
_symmetry.space_group_name_H-M   'P 1'
#
loop_
_entity.id
_entity.type
_entity.pdbx_description
1 polymer ?
#
loop_
_entity_poly.entity_id
_entity_poly.type
_entity_poly.pdbx_seq_one_letter_code
_entity_poly.pdbx_strand_id
1 'polypeptide(L)'
;MKIGKKTVSLIQQGVSVLLFTLLSSSVLASDLLAKALEGDVKDSLGGGSMFWKVFILVDIILATAMAVKSKNPMVFVGVTAVAFIPAFLLKTFVF
;
A
#
# COMPACT_ATOMS: atom_id res chain seq x y z
N MET A 1 53.33 -11.70 1.48
CA MET A 1 51.91 -11.77 1.90
C MET A 1 51.28 -10.44 2.39
N LYS A 2 51.93 -9.27 2.30
CA LYS A 2 51.35 -8.01 2.85
C LYS A 2 50.37 -7.29 1.92
N ILE A 3 50.50 -7.47 0.60
CA ILE A 3 49.70 -6.75 -0.40
C ILE A 3 48.26 -7.28 -0.50
N GLY A 4 48.07 -8.59 -0.48
CA GLY A 4 46.72 -9.21 -0.56
C GLY A 4 45.80 -8.86 0.62
N LYS A 5 46.34 -8.69 1.83
CA LYS A 5 45.55 -8.28 3.01
C LYS A 5 45.00 -6.85 2.88
N LYS A 6 45.72 -5.96 2.18
CA LYS A 6 45.33 -4.56 2.00
C LYS A 6 44.19 -4.43 0.99
N THR A 7 44.20 -5.24 -0.07
CA THR A 7 43.12 -5.30 -1.07
C THR A 7 41.83 -5.87 -0.49
N VAL A 8 41.92 -6.95 0.29
CA VAL A 8 40.75 -7.55 0.96
C VAL A 8 40.10 -6.56 1.95
N SER A 9 40.90 -5.82 2.72
CA SER A 9 40.39 -4.78 3.63
C SER A 9 39.65 -3.65 2.90
N LEU A 10 40.14 -3.22 1.74
CA LEU A 10 39.51 -2.17 0.95
C LEU A 10 38.19 -2.63 0.31
N ILE A 11 38.13 -3.88 -0.14
CA ILE A 11 36.90 -4.49 -0.67
C ILE A 11 35.86 -4.59 0.45
N GLN A 12 36.26 -5.00 1.65
CA GLN A 12 35.35 -5.13 2.80
C GLN A 12 34.79 -3.77 3.27
N GLN A 13 35.60 -2.71 3.19
CA GLN A 13 35.14 -1.33 3.43
C GLN A 13 34.19 -0.86 2.32
N GLY A 14 34.53 -1.13 1.06
CA GLY A 14 33.67 -0.80 -0.08
C GLY A 14 32.30 -1.47 -0.01
N VAL A 15 32.25 -2.76 0.31
CA VAL A 15 31.00 -3.52 0.50
C VAL A 15 30.17 -2.97 1.65
N SER A 16 30.80 -2.59 2.75
CA SER A 16 30.10 -2.02 3.92
C SER A 16 29.47 -0.66 3.59
N VAL A 17 30.19 0.21 2.87
CA VAL A 17 29.65 1.50 2.40
C VAL A 17 28.50 1.27 1.42
N LEU A 18 28.64 0.33 0.49
CA LEU A 18 27.60 0.00 -0.49
C LEU A 18 26.32 -0.51 0.20
N LEU A 19 26.46 -1.40 1.20
CA LEU A 19 25.35 -1.86 2.04
C LEU A 19 24.67 -0.72 2.79
N PHE A 20 25.44 0.18 3.42
CA PHE A 20 24.87 1.34 4.11
C PHE A 20 24.18 2.32 3.16
N THR A 21 24.72 2.54 1.95
CA THR A 21 24.08 3.41 0.94
C THR A 21 22.80 2.80 0.38
N LEU A 22 22.77 1.49 0.11
CA LEU A 22 21.58 0.79 -0.35
C LEU A 22 20.49 0.77 0.74
N LEU A 23 20.87 0.51 1.99
CA LEU A 23 19.93 0.53 3.12
C LEU A 23 19.34 1.93 3.32
N SER A 24 20.20 2.97 3.26
CA SER A 24 19.78 4.38 3.35
C SER A 24 18.85 4.77 2.20
N SER A 25 19.11 4.29 0.98
CA SER A 25 18.24 4.54 -0.18
C SER A 25 16.87 3.88 -0.05
N SER A 26 16.78 2.69 0.56
CA SER A 26 15.50 2.03 0.79
C SER A 26 14.65 2.77 1.82
N VAL A 27 15.27 3.26 2.90
CA VAL A 27 14.59 4.04 3.94
C VAL A 27 14.10 5.38 3.38
N LEU A 28 14.89 6.04 2.51
CA LEU A 28 14.50 7.29 1.87
C LEU A 28 13.41 7.12 0.78
N ALA A 29 13.38 5.98 0.11
CA ALA A 29 12.33 5.67 -0.89
C ALA A 29 10.99 5.32 -0.23
N SER A 30 11.03 4.62 0.92
CA SER A 30 9.85 4.45 1.78
C SER A 30 9.32 5.79 2.28
N ASP A 31 10.20 6.74 2.61
CA ASP A 31 9.81 8.10 3.01
C ASP A 31 9.17 8.87 1.85
N LEU A 32 9.68 8.81 0.61
CA LEU A 32 9.05 9.47 -0.53
C LEU A 32 7.66 8.92 -0.88
N LEU A 33 7.44 7.61 -0.76
CA LEU A 33 6.16 6.99 -1.05
C LEU A 33 5.15 7.22 0.09
N ALA A 34 5.61 7.21 1.34
CA ALA A 34 4.81 7.63 2.50
C ALA A 34 4.45 9.12 2.42
N LYS A 35 5.39 9.97 2.00
CA LYS A 35 5.21 11.42 1.83
C LYS A 35 4.34 11.79 0.63
N ALA A 36 4.32 10.96 -0.42
CA ALA A 36 3.39 11.11 -1.54
C ALA A 36 1.97 10.62 -1.19
N LEU A 37 1.84 9.70 -0.23
CA LEU A 37 0.55 9.30 0.35
C LEU A 37 0.08 10.25 1.47
N GLU A 38 0.97 11.03 2.07
CA GLU A 38 0.65 12.07 3.04
C GLU A 38 0.15 13.35 2.34
N GLY A 39 -1.10 13.75 2.61
CA GLY A 39 -1.75 14.93 2.05
C GLY A 39 -2.96 14.60 1.19
N ASP A 40 -3.05 15.17 -0.01
CA ASP A 40 -4.25 15.12 -0.87
C ASP A 40 -4.71 13.70 -1.21
N VAL A 41 -3.78 12.73 -1.32
CA VAL A 41 -4.10 11.33 -1.60
C VAL A 41 -4.72 10.65 -0.38
N LYS A 42 -4.22 10.93 0.83
CA LYS A 42 -4.83 10.49 2.09
C LYS A 42 -6.20 11.11 2.31
N ASP A 43 -6.40 12.37 1.93
CA ASP A 43 -7.70 13.01 2.09
C ASP A 43 -8.70 12.53 1.03
N SER A 44 -8.23 12.22 -0.18
CA SER A 44 -9.07 11.74 -1.29
C SER A 44 -9.37 10.25 -1.24
N LEU A 45 -8.45 9.42 -0.72
CA LEU A 45 -8.56 7.96 -0.67
C LEU A 45 -8.59 7.41 0.76
N GLY A 46 -8.57 8.27 1.78
CA GLY A 46 -8.68 7.87 3.17
C GLY A 46 -10.03 7.24 3.49
N GLY A 47 -10.10 6.39 4.51
CA GLY A 47 -11.32 5.62 4.83
C GLY A 47 -12.59 6.46 5.08
N GLY A 48 -12.46 7.77 5.32
CA GLY A 48 -13.59 8.70 5.47
C GLY A 48 -13.95 9.52 4.22
N SER A 49 -13.22 9.37 3.12
CA SER A 49 -13.34 10.24 1.94
C SER A 49 -14.67 10.05 1.20
N MET A 50 -15.04 11.06 0.41
CA MET A 50 -16.22 10.99 -0.44
C MET A 50 -16.12 9.91 -1.52
N PHE A 51 -14.90 9.57 -1.97
CA PHE A 51 -14.69 8.54 -2.99
C PHE A 51 -15.24 7.19 -2.53
N TRP A 52 -14.83 6.71 -1.36
CA TRP A 52 -15.30 5.42 -0.84
C TRP A 52 -16.80 5.39 -0.58
N LYS A 53 -17.36 6.51 -0.08
CA LYS A 53 -18.80 6.64 0.15
C LYS A 53 -19.60 6.53 -1.16
N VAL A 54 -19.18 7.23 -2.21
CA VAL A 54 -19.84 7.17 -3.53
C VAL A 54 -19.65 5.80 -4.17
N PHE A 55 -18.44 5.23 -4.10
CA PHE A 55 -18.14 3.91 -4.67
C PHE A 55 -18.99 2.80 -4.02
N ILE A 56 -19.04 2.75 -2.69
CA ILE A 56 -19.85 1.77 -1.96
C ILE A 56 -21.35 1.97 -2.24
N LEU A 57 -21.80 3.22 -2.36
CA LEU A 57 -23.20 3.51 -2.68
C LEU A 57 -23.59 3.00 -4.08
N VAL A 58 -22.75 3.22 -5.09
CA VAL A 58 -22.96 2.68 -6.44
C VAL A 58 -22.95 1.15 -6.42
N ASP A 59 -22.02 0.55 -5.69
CA ASP A 59 -21.91 -0.91 -5.58
C ASP A 59 -23.15 -1.53 -4.92
N ILE A 60 -23.68 -0.93 -3.84
CA ILE A 60 -24.93 -1.36 -3.20
C ILE A 60 -26.11 -1.27 -4.17
N ILE A 61 -26.23 -0.21 -4.97
CA ILE A 61 -27.32 -0.06 -5.95
C ILE A 61 -27.23 -1.15 -7.02
N LEU A 62 -26.04 -1.39 -7.56
CA LEU A 62 -25.81 -2.44 -8.56
C LEU A 62 -26.05 -3.84 -7.99
N ALA A 63 -25.57 -4.11 -6.77
CA ALA A 63 -25.82 -5.36 -6.07
C ALA A 63 -27.30 -5.56 -5.77
N THR A 64 -28.03 -4.50 -5.42
CA THR A 64 -29.48 -4.55 -5.20
C THR A 64 -30.21 -4.85 -6.51
N ALA A 65 -29.84 -4.21 -7.62
CA ALA A 65 -30.41 -4.50 -8.94
C ALA A 65 -30.14 -5.97 -9.35
N MET A 66 -28.93 -6.48 -9.10
CA MET A 66 -28.58 -7.87 -9.34
C MET A 66 -29.32 -8.83 -8.40
N ALA A 67 -29.47 -8.50 -7.12
CA ALA A 67 -30.18 -9.31 -6.14
C ALA A 67 -31.67 -9.44 -6.49
N VAL A 68 -32.30 -8.36 -6.97
CA VAL A 68 -33.69 -8.37 -7.43
C VAL A 68 -33.85 -9.22 -8.70
N LYS A 69 -32.94 -9.08 -9.67
CA LYS A 69 -32.98 -9.84 -10.93
C LYS A 69 -32.70 -11.33 -10.73
N SER A 70 -31.70 -11.66 -9.91
CA SER A 70 -31.26 -13.04 -9.67
C SER A 70 -32.03 -13.73 -8.54
N LYS A 71 -32.78 -12.96 -7.73
CA LYS A 71 -33.40 -13.41 -6.47
C LYS A 71 -32.40 -14.07 -5.51
N ASN A 72 -31.12 -13.71 -5.62
CA ASN A 72 -30.05 -14.28 -4.81
C ASN A 72 -29.44 -13.21 -3.89
N PRO A 73 -29.66 -13.30 -2.56
CA PRO A 73 -29.12 -12.33 -1.62
C PRO A 73 -27.60 -12.46 -1.40
N MET A 74 -26.95 -13.54 -1.88
CA MET A 74 -25.50 -13.70 -1.71
C MET A 74 -24.67 -12.62 -2.40
N VAL A 75 -25.25 -11.85 -3.33
CA VAL A 75 -24.57 -10.73 -4.00
C VAL A 75 -24.08 -9.66 -3.00
N PHE A 76 -24.75 -9.50 -1.85
CA PHE A 76 -24.34 -8.56 -0.79
C PHE A 76 -23.07 -8.98 -0.03
N VAL A 77 -22.69 -10.25 -0.10
CA VAL A 77 -21.39 -10.70 0.44
C VAL A 77 -20.24 -10.09 -0.37
N GLY A 78 -20.43 -9.95 -1.68
CA GLY A 78 -19.49 -9.25 -2.57
C GLY A 78 -19.32 -7.78 -2.17
N VAL A 79 -20.43 -7.08 -1.94
CA VAL A 79 -20.41 -5.68 -1.46
C VAL A 79 -19.65 -5.54 -0.15
N THR A 80 -19.87 -6.48 0.78
CA THR A 80 -19.18 -6.48 2.07
C THR A 80 -17.68 -6.68 1.89
N ALA A 81 -17.25 -7.61 1.03
CA ALA A 81 -15.84 -7.82 0.73
C ALA A 81 -15.20 -6.61 0.04
N VAL A 82 -15.89 -5.99 -0.91
CA VAL A 82 -15.43 -4.80 -1.65
C VAL A 82 -15.32 -3.58 -0.75
N ALA A 83 -16.16 -3.43 0.27
CA ALA A 83 -16.04 -2.36 1.26
C ALA A 83 -14.98 -2.67 2.33
N PHE A 84 -14.92 -3.93 2.79
CA PHE A 84 -14.06 -4.34 3.91
C PHE A 84 -12.58 -4.43 3.54
N ILE A 85 -12.26 -5.04 2.39
CA ILE A 85 -10.86 -5.26 1.98
C ILE A 85 -10.10 -3.93 1.87
N PRO A 86 -10.61 -2.90 1.17
CA PRO A 86 -9.90 -1.64 1.08
C PRO A 86 -9.86 -0.90 2.42
N ALA A 87 -10.93 -0.93 3.21
CA ALA A 87 -10.93 -0.34 4.54
C ALA A 87 -9.87 -0.97 5.46
N PHE A 88 -9.73 -2.30 5.41
CA PHE A 88 -8.70 -3.04 6.14
C PHE A 88 -7.29 -2.72 5.64
N LEU A 89 -7.08 -2.73 4.33
CA LEU A 89 -5.77 -2.45 3.72
C LEU A 89 -5.32 -1.01 4.01
N LEU A 90 -6.21 -0.03 3.85
CA LEU A 90 -5.91 1.36 4.17
C LEU A 90 -5.61 1.56 5.65
N LYS A 91 -6.35 0.91 6.55
CA LYS A 91 -6.12 1.01 8.00
C LYS A 91 -4.90 0.23 8.52
N THR A 92 -4.35 -0.70 7.73
CA THR A 92 -3.23 -1.54 8.18
C THR A 92 -1.91 -1.10 7.56
N PHE A 93 -1.93 -0.63 6.31
CA PHE A 93 -0.73 -0.35 5.52
C PHE A 93 -0.55 1.13 5.17
N VAL A 94 -1.58 1.96 5.35
CA VAL A 94 -1.53 3.39 4.98
C VAL A 94 -1.76 4.32 6.18
N PHE A 95 -2.59 3.94 7.15
CA PHE A 95 -2.93 4.71 8.35
C PHE A 95 -2.65 3.97 9.64
#